data_AF-A0A2I0N4C3-F1
#
_entry.id   AF-A0A2I0N4C3-F1
#
_cell.length_a   1.000
_cell.length_b   1.000
_cell.length_c   1.000
_cell.angle_alpha   90.00
_cell.angle_beta   90.00
_cell.angle_gamma   90.00
#
_symmetry.space_group_name_H-M   'P 1'
#
loop_
_entity.id
_entity.type
_entity.pdbx_description
1 polymer ?
#
loop_
_entity_poly.entity_id
_entity_poly.type
_entity_poly.pdbx_seq_one_letter_code
_entity_poly.pdbx_strand_id
1 'polypeptide(L)'
;MITFEIDRRDCNGRAGKIKTARGEAPTPNVLFIETERFPAPECAELILSDKEIKTGKPFFFNAGSAFSRKDAPASADIVIDNGENLPASADSQNAAIFNNLCIFRHARELFENPRSFAKAVAELKNSVSTQFPVYAQGLGEPANIALLAYCGVDLFDSSALIEQARAGYYLFADGKVHKSEMQEKPCSCPACAASKEHDFLFVLRHNYFAALAECRRVQSAILSGTLRELVEQRIRSRPEMVAILRHLDYRYYDWQESNFPVVRQRQMLASSKESIYRPEVERFRRRIAERYAKPESASVLLLLPCSAKKPYSLSKSHQAFREALFSCGNPGAVHEVILTSPLGAVPREIETFYPAQWYDVPVTGDWDEDEKKMISGALLSVLTKNKYDAIVCHIDSKMHFIDEVLESKSPRVVESVEHRIPNSGRTVWTVKGDNETSEESLSALSSALKEVLEGKEKVPYSRRASEDVRSFARFQFGTDKFLEDCRITGKLPFQKIMRGNVQLGMLLGERGMISLTKEGGQALLGAAGGAYCVEIEDFVPKANIFAVGVVGAGENIRIGDEVVVAHKKGIGIRDSGFGNREPG
;
A
#
# COMPACT_ATOMS: atom_id res chain seq x y z
N MET A 1 9.21 7.64 31.05
CA MET A 1 8.25 7.31 29.98
C MET A 1 8.87 7.65 28.65
N ILE A 2 8.65 6.81 27.63
CA ILE A 2 9.12 7.06 26.26
C ILE A 2 8.12 7.97 25.55
N THR A 3 8.63 8.89 24.73
CA THR A 3 7.82 9.64 23.76
C THR A 3 8.25 9.21 22.37
N PHE A 4 7.30 8.94 21.50
CA PHE A 4 7.58 8.55 20.11
C PHE A 4 6.95 9.57 19.17
N GLU A 5 7.81 10.31 18.47
CA GLU A 5 7.41 11.27 17.45
C GLU A 5 7.55 10.60 16.08
N ILE A 6 6.43 10.45 15.37
CA ILE A 6 6.41 9.81 14.05
C ILE A 6 6.50 10.92 12.99
N ASP A 7 7.61 10.94 12.25
CA ASP A 7 7.82 11.90 11.17
C ASP A 7 7.03 11.50 9.92
N ARG A 8 7.06 10.21 9.58
CA ARG A 8 6.41 9.67 8.39
C ARG A 8 6.03 8.20 8.53
N ARG A 9 4.97 7.82 7.85
CA ARG A 9 4.54 6.44 7.67
C ARG A 9 4.60 6.02 6.21
N ASP A 10 4.86 4.75 6.02
CA ASP A 10 4.64 4.05 4.76
C ASP A 10 4.06 2.68 5.09
N CYS A 11 2.78 2.51 4.78
CA CYS A 11 1.99 1.36 5.26
C CYS A 11 2.04 1.31 6.81
N ASN A 12 2.39 0.16 7.40
CA ASN A 12 2.55 0.06 8.86
C ASN A 12 3.93 0.52 9.37
N GLY A 13 4.89 0.78 8.47
CA GLY A 13 6.23 1.19 8.84
C GLY A 13 6.28 2.64 9.31
N ARG A 14 7.08 2.92 10.35
CA ARG A 14 7.17 4.23 10.98
C ARG A 14 8.61 4.72 11.06
N ALA A 15 8.88 5.83 10.38
CA ALA A 15 10.12 6.59 10.54
C ALA A 15 9.84 7.77 11.47
N GLY A 16 10.66 7.91 12.50
CA GLY A 16 10.46 8.91 13.52
C GLY A 16 11.61 8.94 14.52
N LYS A 17 11.31 9.43 15.72
CA LYS A 17 12.26 9.58 16.82
C LYS A 17 11.67 9.10 18.13
N ILE A 18 12.41 8.25 18.80
CA ILE A 18 12.19 7.86 20.18
C ILE A 18 12.94 8.84 21.07
N LYS A 19 12.23 9.46 22.02
CA LYS A 19 12.78 10.40 22.99
C LYS A 19 12.73 9.83 24.40
N THR A 20 13.85 9.98 25.10
CA THR A 20 14.06 9.60 26.50
C THR A 20 14.58 10.80 27.30
N ALA A 21 14.81 10.64 28.60
CA ALA A 21 15.36 11.73 29.41
C ALA A 21 16.80 12.11 29.00
N ARG A 22 17.58 11.17 28.43
CA ARG A 22 18.98 11.39 28.04
C ARG A 22 19.19 11.81 26.59
N GLY A 23 18.21 11.60 25.72
CA GLY A 23 18.35 11.95 24.30
C GLY A 23 17.32 11.29 23.40
N GLU A 24 17.56 11.39 22.10
CA GLU A 24 16.69 10.86 21.06
C GLU A 24 17.43 9.92 20.10
N ALA A 25 16.70 8.95 19.55
CA ALA A 25 17.21 8.06 18.52
C ALA A 25 16.16 7.86 17.41
N PRO A 26 16.60 7.72 16.15
CA PRO A 26 15.70 7.52 15.01
C PRO A 26 15.07 6.12 15.02
N THR A 27 13.93 5.94 14.37
CA THR A 27 13.31 4.63 14.12
C THR A 27 13.26 4.27 12.61
N PRO A 28 13.36 2.97 12.27
CA PRO A 28 13.64 1.86 13.18
C PRO A 28 15.09 1.86 13.71
N ASN A 29 15.35 1.19 14.85
CA ASN A 29 16.69 1.12 15.45
C ASN A 29 16.97 -0.16 16.24
N VAL A 30 18.23 -0.34 16.64
CA VAL A 30 18.73 -1.46 17.44
C VAL A 30 19.09 -0.99 18.85
N LEU A 31 18.57 -1.71 19.85
CA LEU A 31 19.01 -1.69 21.23
C LEU A 31 20.28 -2.53 21.35
N PHE A 32 21.44 -1.87 21.51
CA PHE A 32 22.73 -2.55 21.60
C PHE A 32 22.97 -3.05 23.02
N ILE A 33 23.19 -4.36 23.15
CA ILE A 33 23.39 -5.01 24.43
C ILE A 33 24.80 -4.69 24.92
N GLU A 34 24.87 -4.08 26.09
CA GLU A 34 26.11 -3.76 26.78
C GLU A 34 26.30 -4.70 27.96
N THR A 35 27.44 -5.40 27.96
CA THR A 35 27.86 -6.27 29.07
C THR A 35 29.32 -6.03 29.41
N GLU A 36 29.77 -6.52 30.57
CA GLU A 36 31.19 -6.50 30.96
C GLU A 36 32.11 -7.22 29.96
N ARG A 37 31.57 -8.18 29.19
CA ARG A 37 32.36 -9.00 28.25
C ARG A 37 32.45 -8.40 26.85
N PHE A 38 31.47 -7.60 26.47
CA PHE A 38 31.44 -6.95 25.16
C PHE A 38 30.68 -5.62 25.31
N PRO A 39 31.38 -4.48 25.22
CA PRO A 39 30.74 -3.18 25.28
C PRO A 39 29.88 -2.95 24.03
N ALA A 40 28.85 -2.10 24.16
CA ALA A 40 28.12 -1.60 23.00
C ALA A 40 29.09 -0.86 22.05
N PRO A 41 28.88 -0.94 20.73
CA PRO A 41 29.75 -0.26 19.78
C PRO A 41 29.61 1.26 19.88
N GLU A 42 30.64 2.00 19.45
CA GLU A 42 30.60 3.47 19.45
C GLU A 42 29.41 4.02 18.66
N CYS A 43 29.03 3.35 17.58
CA CYS A 43 27.89 3.70 16.74
C CYS A 43 26.51 3.39 17.37
N ALA A 44 26.46 2.77 18.55
CA ALA A 44 25.19 2.51 19.24
C ALA A 44 24.48 3.82 19.58
N GLU A 45 23.22 3.96 19.20
CA GLU A 45 22.40 5.12 19.57
C GLU A 45 21.53 4.82 20.80
N LEU A 46 21.18 3.56 21.01
CA LEU A 46 20.38 3.07 22.14
C LEU A 46 21.12 1.92 22.83
N ILE A 47 21.16 1.95 24.16
CA ILE A 47 21.84 0.94 24.95
C ILE A 47 20.83 0.10 25.72
N LEU A 48 21.04 -1.22 25.75
CA LEU A 48 20.31 -2.18 26.56
C LEU A 48 21.27 -2.89 27.50
N SER A 49 20.99 -2.90 28.79
CA SER A 49 21.79 -3.66 29.76
C SER A 49 20.93 -4.19 30.90
N ASP A 50 21.40 -5.25 31.54
CA ASP A 50 20.79 -5.85 32.75
C ASP A 50 21.57 -5.47 34.02
N LYS A 51 22.45 -4.45 33.91
CA LYS A 51 23.25 -3.84 34.96
C LYS A 51 23.22 -2.32 34.80
N GLU A 52 23.55 -1.60 35.88
CA GLU A 52 23.77 -0.16 35.79
C GLU A 52 25.02 0.16 34.98
N ILE A 53 24.89 1.11 34.05
CA ILE A 53 25.97 1.55 33.16
C ILE A 53 26.09 3.07 33.14
N LYS A 54 27.32 3.56 33.03
CA LYS A 54 27.61 4.99 32.85
C LYS A 54 27.60 5.32 31.36
N THR A 55 26.49 5.87 30.88
CA THR A 55 26.36 6.27 29.47
C THR A 55 25.59 7.59 29.35
N GLY A 56 25.99 8.44 28.41
CA GLY A 56 25.23 9.63 28.03
C GLY A 56 24.12 9.34 27.01
N LYS A 57 24.02 8.09 26.53
CA LYS A 57 23.04 7.65 25.54
C LYS A 57 21.75 7.17 26.24
N PRO A 58 20.61 7.15 25.53
CA PRO A 58 19.39 6.53 26.01
C PRO A 58 19.63 5.09 26.51
N PHE A 59 19.23 4.81 27.74
CA PHE A 59 19.52 3.58 28.45
C PHE A 59 18.24 2.80 28.83
N PHE A 60 18.10 1.63 28.21
CA PHE A 60 17.06 0.66 28.48
C PHE A 60 17.61 -0.41 29.43
N PHE A 61 16.93 -0.61 30.56
CA PHE A 61 17.28 -1.64 31.53
C PHE A 61 16.42 -2.88 31.33
N ASN A 62 17.05 -4.04 31.14
CA ASN A 62 16.38 -5.32 31.13
C ASN A 62 16.27 -5.86 32.56
N ALA A 63 15.07 -5.77 33.14
CA ALA A 63 14.80 -6.27 34.48
C ALA A 63 14.78 -7.80 34.56
N GLY A 64 14.90 -8.53 33.45
CA GLY A 64 14.88 -9.98 33.44
C GLY A 64 13.47 -10.55 33.47
N SER A 65 13.36 -11.84 33.81
CA SER A 65 12.11 -12.58 33.83
C SER A 65 11.53 -12.68 35.24
N ALA A 66 10.34 -13.25 35.39
CA ALA A 66 9.75 -13.54 36.70
C ALA A 66 10.65 -14.41 37.59
N PHE A 67 11.55 -15.22 36.99
CA PHE A 67 12.47 -16.10 37.70
C PHE A 67 13.84 -15.48 37.99
N SER A 68 14.13 -14.33 37.37
CA SER A 68 15.46 -13.70 37.40
C SER A 68 15.37 -12.18 37.47
N ARG A 69 14.30 -11.66 38.09
CA ARG A 69 13.98 -10.24 38.12
C ARG A 69 15.07 -9.48 38.88
N LYS A 70 15.52 -8.37 38.31
CA LYS A 70 16.50 -7.45 38.90
C LYS A 70 15.85 -6.11 39.16
N ASP A 71 16.24 -5.48 40.26
CA ASP A 71 15.83 -4.12 40.56
C ASP A 71 16.43 -3.15 39.55
N ALA A 72 15.57 -2.32 38.95
CA ALA A 72 15.99 -1.32 38.00
C ALA A 72 16.78 -0.20 38.69
N PRO A 73 17.96 0.20 38.17
CA PRO A 73 18.68 1.33 38.73
C PRO A 73 17.92 2.63 38.43
N ALA A 74 18.03 3.61 39.32
CA ALA A 74 17.42 4.94 39.13
C ALA A 74 17.93 5.66 37.86
N SER A 75 19.07 5.21 37.34
CA SER A 75 19.67 5.71 36.12
C SER A 75 19.01 5.19 34.84
N ALA A 76 18.17 4.14 34.89
CA ALA A 76 17.48 3.63 33.69
C ALA A 76 16.46 4.64 33.14
N ASP A 77 16.51 4.92 31.83
CA ASP A 77 15.48 5.75 31.19
C ASP A 77 14.18 4.98 30.99
N ILE A 78 14.30 3.70 30.63
CA ILE A 78 13.19 2.78 30.37
C ILE A 78 13.52 1.43 31.01
N VAL A 79 12.55 0.86 31.71
CA VAL A 79 12.64 -0.50 32.26
C VAL A 79 11.81 -1.44 31.38
N ILE A 80 12.48 -2.45 30.85
CA ILE A 80 11.89 -3.57 30.11
C ILE A 80 11.74 -4.72 31.10
N ASP A 81 10.50 -5.03 31.46
CA ASP A 81 10.19 -6.10 32.40
C ASP A 81 9.56 -7.28 31.66
N ASN A 82 10.29 -8.40 31.62
CA ASN A 82 9.78 -9.65 31.04
C ASN A 82 9.07 -10.52 32.10
N GLY A 83 8.84 -10.00 33.31
CA GLY A 83 8.55 -10.74 34.53
C GLY A 83 7.24 -10.43 35.26
N GLU A 84 6.25 -9.77 34.65
CA GLU A 84 4.92 -9.65 35.26
C GLU A 84 3.79 -10.36 34.48
N ASN A 85 3.10 -11.24 35.22
CA ASN A 85 1.67 -11.51 35.11
C ASN A 85 0.90 -10.31 35.69
N LEU A 86 -0.16 -9.84 35.00
CA LEU A 86 -1.51 -9.46 35.49
C LEU A 86 -2.21 -8.47 34.53
N PRO A 87 -3.55 -8.49 34.35
CA PRO A 87 -4.54 -9.55 34.59
C PRO A 87 -5.01 -10.19 33.27
N ALA A 88 -5.77 -11.28 33.39
CA ALA A 88 -6.63 -11.81 32.34
C ALA A 88 -7.81 -10.87 32.04
N SER A 89 -7.52 -9.63 31.65
CA SER A 89 -8.44 -8.82 30.85
C SER A 89 -7.86 -8.76 29.44
N ALA A 90 -8.52 -9.48 28.54
CA ALA A 90 -8.48 -9.38 27.09
C ALA A 90 -7.99 -7.97 26.63
N ASP A 91 -6.96 -7.80 25.81
CA ASP A 91 -6.78 -8.43 24.50
C ASP A 91 -5.29 -8.46 24.08
N SER A 92 -4.88 -9.60 23.49
CA SER A 92 -3.56 -9.95 22.93
C SER A 92 -2.51 -10.55 23.90
N GLN A 93 -2.44 -11.89 23.89
CA GLN A 93 -1.44 -12.72 24.60
C GLN A 93 0.02 -12.41 24.20
N ASN A 94 0.22 -11.65 23.12
CA ASN A 94 1.53 -11.38 22.51
C ASN A 94 2.04 -9.95 22.72
N ALA A 95 1.39 -9.14 23.56
CA ALA A 95 1.77 -7.76 23.83
C ALA A 95 2.02 -7.53 25.32
N ALA A 96 2.96 -6.64 25.64
CA ALA A 96 3.03 -6.01 26.95
C ALA A 96 3.48 -4.56 26.84
N ILE A 97 2.86 -3.67 27.62
CA ILE A 97 3.10 -2.24 27.54
C ILE A 97 3.79 -1.78 28.82
N PHE A 98 4.96 -1.15 28.68
CA PHE A 98 5.70 -0.57 29.79
C PHE A 98 6.22 0.81 29.40
N ASN A 99 5.94 1.84 30.19
CA ASN A 99 6.46 3.20 29.94
C ASN A 99 6.18 3.73 28.52
N ASN A 100 5.00 3.42 27.95
CA ASN A 100 4.61 3.71 26.56
C ASN A 100 5.39 2.93 25.48
N LEU A 101 6.19 1.93 25.84
CA LEU A 101 6.83 0.97 24.91
C LEU A 101 5.99 -0.31 24.86
N CYS A 102 5.66 -0.76 23.66
CA CYS A 102 5.02 -2.04 23.44
C CYS A 102 6.07 -3.12 23.14
N ILE A 103 6.13 -4.16 23.96
CA ILE A 103 6.96 -5.35 23.75
C ILE A 103 6.14 -6.39 23.00
N PHE A 104 6.62 -6.80 21.82
CA PHE A 104 6.08 -7.93 21.09
C PHE A 104 6.62 -9.23 21.71
N ARG A 105 5.82 -9.84 22.59
CA ARG A 105 6.18 -11.08 23.30
C ARG A 105 6.21 -12.26 22.33
N HIS A 106 7.11 -13.20 22.62
CA HIS A 106 7.32 -14.44 21.83
C HIS A 106 7.62 -14.19 20.35
N ALA A 107 8.12 -13.01 19.99
CA ALA A 107 8.31 -12.62 18.59
C ALA A 107 9.22 -13.62 17.86
N ARG A 108 10.30 -14.08 18.52
CA ARG A 108 11.26 -15.03 17.95
C ARG A 108 10.61 -16.39 17.65
N GLU A 109 9.86 -16.94 18.59
CA GLU A 109 9.17 -18.23 18.43
C GLU A 109 8.05 -18.14 17.39
N LEU A 110 7.31 -17.02 17.37
CA LEU A 110 6.27 -16.77 16.40
C LEU A 110 6.83 -16.62 14.99
N PHE A 111 8.00 -15.98 14.82
CA PHE A 111 8.60 -15.73 13.51
C PHE A 111 8.92 -17.01 12.74
N GLU A 112 9.23 -18.10 13.45
CA GLU A 112 9.44 -19.43 12.87
C GLU A 112 8.13 -20.11 12.40
N ASN A 113 6.97 -19.56 12.77
CA ASN A 113 5.65 -19.97 12.28
C ASN A 113 4.95 -18.81 11.54
N PRO A 114 5.13 -18.70 10.21
CA PRO A 114 4.63 -17.57 9.42
C PRO A 114 3.14 -17.22 9.62
N ARG A 115 2.29 -18.24 9.75
CA ARG A 115 0.84 -18.05 9.95
C ARG A 115 0.54 -17.45 11.31
N SER A 116 1.16 -17.98 12.36
CA SER A 116 0.99 -17.49 13.73
C SER A 116 1.60 -16.10 13.91
N PHE A 117 2.75 -15.83 13.27
CA PHE A 117 3.36 -14.50 13.28
C PHE A 117 2.44 -13.44 12.67
N ALA A 118 1.94 -13.67 11.46
CA ALA A 118 1.04 -12.73 10.78
C ALA A 118 -0.23 -12.46 11.61
N LYS A 119 -0.78 -13.49 12.25
CA LYS A 119 -1.89 -13.36 13.20
C LYS A 119 -1.55 -12.44 14.36
N ALA A 120 -0.44 -12.73 15.04
CA ALA A 120 -0.01 -12.01 16.21
C ALA A 120 0.27 -10.53 15.91
N VAL A 121 0.86 -10.22 14.75
CA VAL A 121 1.07 -8.84 14.28
C VAL A 121 -0.27 -8.11 14.12
N ALA A 122 -1.24 -8.71 13.42
CA ALA A 122 -2.55 -8.09 13.22
C ALA A 122 -3.28 -7.83 14.55
N GLU A 123 -3.25 -8.80 15.47
CA GLU A 123 -3.84 -8.67 16.82
C GLU A 123 -3.13 -7.60 17.66
N LEU A 124 -1.80 -7.59 17.65
CA LEU A 124 -0.97 -6.61 18.35
C LEU A 124 -1.29 -5.19 17.88
N LYS A 125 -1.33 -4.99 16.56
CA LYS A 125 -1.53 -3.66 15.98
C LYS A 125 -2.97 -3.15 16.09
N ASN A 126 -3.94 -4.02 16.35
CA ASN A 126 -5.32 -3.63 16.63
C ASN A 126 -5.58 -3.34 18.13
N SER A 127 -4.73 -3.83 19.02
CA SER A 127 -4.91 -3.71 20.48
C SER A 127 -4.03 -2.64 21.12
N VAL A 128 -2.97 -2.20 20.43
CA VAL A 128 -1.97 -1.28 20.98
C VAL A 128 -2.08 0.09 20.31
N SER A 129 -2.00 1.17 21.11
CA SER A 129 -1.96 2.54 20.61
C SER A 129 -0.90 2.71 19.52
N THR A 130 -1.28 3.39 18.44
CA THR A 130 -0.37 3.65 17.32
C THR A 130 0.77 4.62 17.67
N GLN A 131 0.69 5.28 18.84
CA GLN A 131 1.72 6.17 19.40
C GLN A 131 2.81 5.42 20.19
N PHE A 132 2.62 4.13 20.48
CA PHE A 132 3.63 3.35 21.19
C PHE A 132 4.60 2.69 20.19
N PRO A 133 5.92 2.86 20.36
CA PRO A 133 6.90 2.09 19.61
C PRO A 133 6.77 0.62 19.99
N VAL A 134 7.00 -0.26 19.02
CA VAL A 134 6.94 -1.71 19.15
C VAL A 134 8.35 -2.26 19.12
N TYR A 135 8.73 -3.00 20.16
CA TYR A 135 10.01 -3.66 20.31
C TYR A 135 9.87 -5.18 20.12
N ALA A 136 10.57 -5.74 19.14
CA ALA A 136 10.63 -7.18 18.90
C ALA A 136 11.98 -7.76 19.37
N GLN A 137 11.92 -8.56 20.44
CA GLN A 137 13.11 -9.16 21.06
C GLN A 137 13.71 -10.27 20.17
N GLY A 138 15.04 -10.29 20.04
CA GLY A 138 15.76 -11.41 19.43
C GLY A 138 15.63 -11.57 17.92
N LEU A 139 15.09 -10.57 17.21
CA LEU A 139 14.87 -10.62 15.76
C LEU A 139 15.68 -9.59 14.96
N GLY A 140 16.67 -8.94 15.58
CA GLY A 140 17.44 -7.84 14.98
C GLY A 140 18.44 -8.22 13.88
N GLU A 141 18.31 -9.36 13.22
CA GLU A 141 19.17 -9.70 12.06
C GLU A 141 18.84 -8.78 10.87
N PRO A 142 19.84 -8.28 10.12
CA PRO A 142 19.62 -7.33 9.02
C PRO A 142 18.58 -7.81 7.99
N ALA A 143 18.61 -9.10 7.62
CA ALA A 143 17.64 -9.66 6.68
C ALA A 143 16.17 -9.53 7.14
N ASN A 144 15.91 -9.55 8.45
CA ASN A 144 14.55 -9.49 9.00
C ASN A 144 14.01 -8.06 9.11
N ILE A 145 14.89 -7.07 9.29
CA ILE A 145 14.54 -5.70 9.71
C ILE A 145 13.50 -5.05 8.79
N ALA A 146 13.64 -5.19 7.46
CA ALA A 146 12.70 -4.60 6.52
C ALA A 146 11.27 -5.17 6.67
N LEU A 147 11.12 -6.49 6.76
CA LEU A 147 9.81 -7.13 6.91
C LEU A 147 9.21 -6.80 8.29
N LEU A 148 10.00 -6.81 9.35
CA LEU A 148 9.52 -6.49 10.70
C LEU A 148 9.09 -5.03 10.82
N ALA A 149 9.85 -4.10 10.25
CA ALA A 149 9.44 -2.70 10.16
C ALA A 149 8.14 -2.53 9.36
N TYR A 150 7.97 -3.28 8.27
CA TYR A 150 6.72 -3.34 7.52
C TYR A 150 5.54 -3.94 8.30
N CYS A 151 5.82 -4.76 9.31
CA CYS A 151 4.84 -5.23 10.30
C CYS A 151 4.58 -4.21 11.41
N GLY A 152 5.25 -3.04 11.40
CA GLY A 152 5.11 -1.98 12.39
C GLY A 152 5.97 -2.13 13.64
N VAL A 153 7.07 -2.90 13.57
CA VAL A 153 8.12 -2.95 14.59
C VAL A 153 9.09 -1.78 14.42
N ASP A 154 9.43 -1.08 15.50
CA ASP A 154 10.31 0.11 15.46
C ASP A 154 11.64 -0.11 16.17
N LEU A 155 11.69 -1.03 17.12
CA LEU A 155 12.89 -1.37 17.87
C LEU A 155 13.22 -2.86 17.75
N PHE A 156 14.52 -3.12 17.63
CA PHE A 156 15.14 -4.44 17.67
C PHE A 156 16.19 -4.47 18.78
N ASP A 157 16.81 -5.62 19.02
CA ASP A 157 18.01 -5.70 19.84
C ASP A 157 19.10 -6.56 19.20
N SER A 158 20.30 -6.38 19.72
CA SER A 158 21.52 -7.00 19.19
C SER A 158 21.77 -8.45 19.62
N SER A 159 20.86 -9.11 20.37
CA SER A 159 21.08 -10.49 20.84
C SER A 159 21.32 -11.46 19.68
N ALA A 160 20.49 -11.42 18.64
CA ALA A 160 20.67 -12.25 17.45
C ALA A 160 22.01 -11.97 16.75
N LEU A 161 22.48 -10.72 16.74
CA LEU A 161 23.76 -10.33 16.15
C LEU A 161 24.94 -10.96 16.91
N ILE A 162 24.85 -10.99 18.25
CA ILE A 162 25.83 -11.61 19.15
C ILE A 162 25.82 -13.13 18.99
N GLU A 163 24.64 -13.75 18.99
CA GLU A 163 24.47 -15.20 18.81
C GLU A 163 25.07 -15.67 17.47
N GLN A 164 24.73 -15.00 16.37
CA GLN A 164 25.24 -15.35 15.04
C GLN A 164 26.75 -15.11 14.93
N ALA A 165 27.28 -14.04 15.52
CA ALA A 165 28.73 -13.80 15.54
C ALA A 165 29.48 -14.88 16.33
N ARG A 166 28.92 -15.35 17.47
CA ARG A 166 29.48 -16.49 18.22
C ARG A 166 29.50 -17.76 17.39
N ALA A 167 28.46 -17.98 16.61
CA ALA A 167 28.36 -19.09 15.66
C ALA A 167 29.20 -18.87 14.38
N GLY A 168 29.91 -17.75 14.24
CA GLY A 168 30.81 -17.48 13.11
C GLY A 168 30.13 -16.97 11.83
N TYR A 169 28.88 -16.48 11.92
CA TYR A 169 28.13 -15.97 10.77
C TYR A 169 28.27 -14.47 10.60
N TYR A 170 28.64 -14.06 9.38
CA TYR A 170 28.49 -12.70 8.88
C TYR A 170 27.05 -12.51 8.39
N LEU A 171 26.41 -11.46 8.87
CA LEU A 171 25.03 -11.12 8.52
C LEU A 171 24.97 -10.03 7.45
N PHE A 172 24.03 -10.17 6.53
CA PHE A 172 23.73 -9.23 5.45
C PHE A 172 22.21 -9.03 5.34
N ALA A 173 21.80 -8.06 4.54
CA ALA A 173 20.37 -7.78 4.35
C ALA A 173 19.67 -8.85 3.49
N ASP A 174 20.43 -9.64 2.73
CA ASP A 174 19.97 -10.71 1.84
C ASP A 174 20.31 -12.12 2.36
N GLY A 175 20.86 -12.24 3.56
CA GLY A 175 21.13 -13.54 4.18
C GLY A 175 22.32 -13.53 5.13
N LYS A 176 22.93 -14.70 5.31
CA LYS A 176 24.11 -14.87 6.15
C LYS A 176 25.09 -15.86 5.55
N VAL A 177 26.37 -15.67 5.84
CA VAL A 177 27.46 -16.52 5.35
C VAL A 177 28.35 -16.90 6.51
N HIS A 178 28.66 -18.19 6.66
CA HIS A 178 29.60 -18.62 7.68
C HIS A 178 31.02 -18.21 7.30
N LYS A 179 31.83 -17.78 8.27
CA LYS A 179 33.18 -17.27 8.03
C LYS A 179 34.10 -18.25 7.29
N SER A 180 33.88 -19.56 7.43
CA SER A 180 34.67 -20.58 6.72
C SER A 180 34.30 -20.74 5.25
N GLU A 181 33.14 -20.24 4.84
CA GLU A 181 32.62 -20.33 3.47
C GLU A 181 32.83 -19.02 2.69
N MET A 182 33.28 -17.97 3.38
CA MET A 182 33.46 -16.63 2.82
C MET A 182 34.70 -16.58 1.93
N GLN A 183 34.49 -16.61 0.61
CA GLN A 183 35.57 -16.50 -0.38
C GLN A 183 36.06 -15.06 -0.55
N GLU A 184 35.13 -14.10 -0.53
CA GLU A 184 35.37 -12.67 -0.65
C GLU A 184 34.57 -11.91 0.41
N LYS A 185 35.01 -10.70 0.78
CA LYS A 185 34.30 -9.83 1.74
C LYS A 185 33.48 -8.77 0.98
N PRO A 186 32.17 -8.96 0.72
CA PRO A 186 31.35 -8.03 -0.06
C PRO A 186 30.87 -6.83 0.78
N CYS A 187 31.70 -6.28 1.65
CA CYS A 187 31.31 -5.23 2.60
C CYS A 187 32.38 -4.15 2.72
N SER A 188 31.93 -2.89 2.85
CA SER A 188 32.77 -1.71 3.03
C SER A 188 32.55 -1.04 4.40
N CYS A 189 32.04 -1.76 5.40
CA CYS A 189 31.85 -1.20 6.75
C CYS A 189 33.20 -0.94 7.45
N PRO A 190 33.23 -0.09 8.50
CA PRO A 190 34.47 0.21 9.22
C PRO A 190 35.20 -1.03 9.75
N ALA A 191 34.46 -2.06 10.20
CA ALA A 191 35.06 -3.32 10.62
C ALA A 191 35.77 -4.02 9.45
N CYS A 192 35.05 -4.24 8.34
CA CYS A 192 35.59 -4.90 7.14
C CYS A 192 36.77 -4.15 6.49
N ALA A 193 36.80 -2.83 6.59
CA ALA A 193 37.90 -2.01 6.09
C ALA A 193 39.17 -2.10 6.97
N ALA A 194 39.01 -2.27 8.29
CA ALA A 194 40.10 -2.17 9.25
C ALA A 194 40.97 -3.43 9.36
N SER A 195 40.42 -4.62 9.11
CA SER A 195 41.19 -5.87 9.27
C SER A 195 40.68 -7.00 8.38
N LYS A 196 41.60 -7.93 8.06
CA LYS A 196 41.27 -9.21 7.42
C LYS A 196 40.89 -10.30 8.43
N GLU A 197 40.94 -10.03 9.72
CA GLU A 197 40.59 -11.00 10.77
C GLU A 197 39.12 -11.46 10.69
N HIS A 198 38.85 -12.60 11.34
CA HIS A 198 37.55 -13.29 11.39
C HIS A 198 37.25 -13.79 12.81
N ASP A 199 37.78 -13.11 13.82
CA ASP A 199 37.51 -13.43 15.21
C ASP A 199 36.08 -13.01 15.59
N PHE A 200 35.64 -13.43 16.78
CA PHE A 200 34.28 -13.15 17.24
C PHE A 200 33.97 -11.65 17.27
N LEU A 201 34.89 -10.82 17.79
CA LEU A 201 34.63 -9.39 17.98
C LEU A 201 34.56 -8.65 16.64
N PHE A 202 35.37 -9.06 15.67
CA PHE A 202 35.31 -8.55 14.31
C PHE A 202 33.98 -8.87 13.62
N VAL A 203 33.57 -10.14 13.65
CA VAL A 203 32.29 -10.59 13.06
C VAL A 203 31.13 -9.85 13.72
N LEU A 204 31.17 -9.68 15.05
CA LEU A 204 30.15 -8.95 15.79
C LEU A 204 30.07 -7.48 15.37
N ARG A 205 31.21 -6.80 15.24
CA ARG A 205 31.25 -5.40 14.77
C ARG A 205 30.67 -5.26 13.37
N HIS A 206 30.99 -6.19 12.45
CA HIS A 206 30.36 -6.23 11.12
C HIS A 206 28.84 -6.38 11.25
N ASN A 207 28.35 -7.34 12.05
CA ASN A 207 26.92 -7.58 12.24
C ASN A 207 26.19 -6.34 12.80
N TYR A 208 26.82 -5.61 13.72
CA TYR A 208 26.30 -4.34 14.24
C TYR A 208 26.18 -3.27 13.14
N PHE A 209 27.21 -3.09 12.32
CA PHE A 209 27.15 -2.14 11.21
C PHE A 209 26.11 -2.55 10.15
N ALA A 210 25.99 -3.84 9.85
CA ALA A 210 25.02 -4.36 8.90
C ALA A 210 23.57 -4.08 9.35
N ALA A 211 23.27 -4.32 10.64
CA ALA A 211 21.94 -4.08 11.20
C ALA A 211 21.59 -2.59 11.22
N LEU A 212 22.52 -1.74 11.66
CA LEU A 212 22.31 -0.30 11.67
C LEU A 212 22.16 0.25 10.24
N ALA A 213 22.98 -0.20 9.29
CA ALA A 213 22.86 0.19 7.89
C ALA A 213 21.48 -0.20 7.32
N GLU A 214 20.97 -1.38 7.64
CA GLU A 214 19.63 -1.77 7.19
C GLU A 214 18.52 -0.95 7.86
N CYS A 215 18.63 -0.62 9.15
CA CYS A 215 17.71 0.32 9.80
C CYS A 215 17.66 1.66 9.05
N ARG A 216 18.80 2.18 8.59
CA ARG A 216 18.85 3.41 7.77
C ARG A 216 18.23 3.25 6.40
N ARG A 217 18.43 2.12 5.72
CA ARG A 217 17.77 1.84 4.43
C ARG A 217 16.26 1.78 4.59
N VAL A 218 15.78 1.12 5.64
CA VAL A 218 14.35 1.01 5.95
C VAL A 218 13.78 2.38 6.30
N GLN A 219 14.46 3.18 7.13
CA GLN A 219 14.07 4.55 7.43
C GLN A 219 13.94 5.39 6.14
N SER A 220 14.94 5.32 5.26
CA SER A 220 14.92 6.01 3.96
C SER A 220 13.77 5.53 3.06
N ALA A 221 13.50 4.22 3.04
CA ALA A 221 12.40 3.64 2.28
C ALA A 221 11.02 4.11 2.80
N ILE A 222 10.82 4.18 4.12
CA ILE A 222 9.59 4.75 4.71
C ILE A 222 9.47 6.24 4.33
N LEU A 223 10.55 7.00 4.48
CA LEU A 223 10.56 8.43 4.18
C LEU A 223 10.32 8.73 2.70
N SER A 224 10.66 7.82 1.79
CA SER A 224 10.44 7.95 0.35
C SER A 224 9.18 7.24 -0.16
N GLY A 225 8.48 6.51 0.70
CA GLY A 225 7.28 5.74 0.35
C GLY A 225 7.59 4.55 -0.55
N THR A 226 8.70 3.84 -0.32
CA THR A 226 9.14 2.65 -1.08
C THR A 226 9.45 1.45 -0.17
N LEU A 227 8.86 1.40 1.04
CA LEU A 227 9.10 0.32 1.99
C LEU A 227 8.66 -1.03 1.41
N ARG A 228 7.50 -1.09 0.76
CA ARG A 228 6.99 -2.34 0.19
C ARG A 228 7.93 -2.93 -0.86
N GLU A 229 8.51 -2.10 -1.72
CA GLU A 229 9.51 -2.54 -2.70
C GLU A 229 10.78 -3.08 -2.02
N LEU A 230 11.26 -2.41 -0.96
CA LEU A 230 12.41 -2.89 -0.18
C LEU A 230 12.11 -4.25 0.47
N VAL A 231 10.93 -4.40 1.08
CA VAL A 231 10.49 -5.66 1.69
C VAL A 231 10.50 -6.78 0.66
N GLU A 232 9.90 -6.56 -0.51
CA GLU A 232 9.87 -7.56 -1.57
C GLU A 232 11.29 -7.99 -1.98
N GLN A 233 12.26 -7.07 -2.07
CA GLN A 233 13.64 -7.46 -2.31
C GLN A 233 14.22 -8.36 -1.20
N ARG A 234 13.94 -8.06 0.07
CA ARG A 234 14.55 -8.71 1.24
C ARG A 234 13.95 -10.06 1.61
N ILE A 235 12.64 -10.24 1.44
CA ILE A 235 11.94 -11.48 1.84
C ILE A 235 12.45 -12.73 1.09
N ARG A 236 13.12 -12.55 -0.05
CA ARG A 236 13.70 -13.63 -0.86
C ARG A 236 14.87 -14.34 -0.19
N SER A 237 15.39 -13.78 0.91
CA SER A 237 16.46 -14.40 1.71
C SER A 237 16.01 -15.66 2.45
N ARG A 238 14.70 -15.79 2.77
CA ARG A 238 14.16 -16.89 3.58
C ARG A 238 12.73 -17.27 3.17
N PRO A 239 12.39 -18.56 3.02
CA PRO A 239 11.02 -19.00 2.72
C PRO A 239 9.98 -18.52 3.74
N GLU A 240 10.35 -18.48 5.03
CA GLU A 240 9.45 -18.05 6.11
C GLU A 240 8.98 -16.60 5.91
N MET A 241 9.87 -15.72 5.46
CA MET A 241 9.59 -14.30 5.22
C MET A 241 8.63 -14.09 4.05
N VAL A 242 8.78 -14.87 2.97
CA VAL A 242 7.82 -14.88 1.85
C VAL A 242 6.44 -15.33 2.34
N ALA A 243 6.40 -16.38 3.16
CA ALA A 243 5.15 -16.89 3.72
C ALA A 243 4.47 -15.87 4.65
N ILE A 244 5.23 -15.16 5.50
CA ILE A 244 4.69 -14.09 6.35
C ILE A 244 4.02 -13.02 5.50
N LEU A 245 4.71 -12.50 4.47
CA LEU A 245 4.15 -11.45 3.62
C LEU A 245 2.84 -11.89 2.95
N ARG A 246 2.81 -13.11 2.41
CA ARG A 246 1.59 -13.69 1.82
C ARG A 246 0.46 -13.89 2.83
N HIS A 247 0.78 -14.29 4.06
CA HIS A 247 -0.24 -14.41 5.10
C HIS A 247 -0.84 -13.05 5.46
N LEU A 248 -0.03 -12.00 5.56
CA LEU A 248 -0.51 -10.63 5.76
C LEU A 248 -1.44 -10.23 4.59
N ASP A 249 -0.96 -10.34 3.35
CA ASP A 249 -1.69 -9.88 2.17
C ASP A 249 -3.00 -10.66 1.94
N TYR A 250 -3.02 -11.96 2.20
CA TYR A 250 -4.16 -12.82 1.82
C TYR A 250 -5.18 -12.98 2.95
N ARG A 251 -4.73 -13.08 4.20
CA ARG A 251 -5.58 -13.46 5.35
C ARG A 251 -5.83 -12.29 6.29
N TYR A 252 -4.96 -11.29 6.29
CA TYR A 252 -5.09 -10.08 7.09
C TYR A 252 -5.19 -8.82 6.20
N TYR A 253 -5.71 -9.01 4.98
CA TYR A 253 -5.88 -7.97 3.97
C TYR A 253 -6.55 -6.72 4.54
N ASP A 254 -7.71 -6.83 5.19
CA ASP A 254 -8.49 -5.67 5.62
C ASP A 254 -7.74 -4.81 6.64
N TRP A 255 -6.96 -5.45 7.53
CA TRP A 255 -6.08 -4.74 8.45
C TRP A 255 -4.96 -4.03 7.69
N GLN A 256 -4.27 -4.75 6.81
CA GLN A 256 -3.12 -4.22 6.10
C GLN A 256 -3.54 -3.07 5.17
N GLU A 257 -4.58 -3.27 4.37
CA GLU A 257 -5.19 -2.31 3.46
C GLU A 257 -5.57 -1.01 4.17
N SER A 258 -6.08 -1.07 5.40
CA SER A 258 -6.49 0.14 6.13
C SER A 258 -5.34 1.14 6.33
N ASN A 259 -4.09 0.67 6.31
CA ASN A 259 -2.87 1.46 6.49
C ASN A 259 -2.22 1.89 5.16
N PHE A 260 -2.74 1.45 4.02
CA PHE A 260 -2.18 1.80 2.71
C PHE A 260 -2.75 3.13 2.18
N PRO A 261 -1.90 4.02 1.63
CA PRO A 261 -2.38 5.29 1.10
C PRO A 261 -3.13 5.12 -0.23
N VAL A 262 -4.00 6.08 -0.55
CA VAL A 262 -4.68 6.18 -1.86
C VAL A 262 -3.89 7.03 -2.87
N VAL A 263 -2.74 7.57 -2.47
CA VAL A 263 -1.80 8.30 -3.33
C VAL A 263 -0.36 8.01 -2.90
N ARG A 264 0.59 8.02 -3.84
CA ARG A 264 2.02 7.91 -3.54
C ARG A 264 2.81 9.02 -4.22
N GLN A 265 3.94 9.38 -3.61
CA GLN A 265 4.92 10.32 -4.19
C GLN A 265 5.84 9.65 -5.22
N ARG A 266 5.93 8.33 -5.20
CA ARG A 266 6.78 7.52 -6.08
C ARG A 266 5.93 6.53 -6.85
N GLN A 267 6.39 6.18 -8.05
CA GLN A 267 5.79 5.13 -8.85
C GLN A 267 5.95 3.78 -8.13
N MET A 268 4.87 3.00 -8.11
CA MET A 268 4.85 1.64 -7.58
C MET A 268 5.57 0.71 -8.54
N LEU A 269 6.64 0.05 -8.08
CA LEU A 269 7.29 -1.00 -8.87
C LEU A 269 6.61 -2.33 -8.60
N ALA A 270 5.89 -2.84 -9.60
CA ALA A 270 5.26 -4.16 -9.57
C ALA A 270 6.14 -5.17 -10.31
N SER A 271 7.26 -5.53 -9.71
CA SER A 271 8.30 -6.41 -10.32
C SER A 271 8.36 -7.80 -9.68
N SER A 272 7.40 -8.14 -8.81
CA SER A 272 7.35 -9.40 -8.08
C SER A 272 5.98 -10.05 -8.17
N LYS A 273 5.88 -11.37 -7.93
CA LYS A 273 4.59 -12.06 -7.84
C LYS A 273 3.71 -11.50 -6.72
N GLU A 274 4.34 -11.09 -5.62
CA GLU A 274 3.67 -10.47 -4.48
C GLU A 274 3.01 -9.13 -4.84
N SER A 275 3.42 -8.48 -5.94
CA SER A 275 2.86 -7.21 -6.39
C SER A 275 1.40 -7.30 -6.82
N ILE A 276 0.95 -8.45 -7.33
CA ILE A 276 -0.44 -8.67 -7.75
C ILE A 276 -1.40 -8.58 -6.55
N TYR A 277 -0.92 -8.97 -5.38
CA TYR A 277 -1.71 -9.07 -4.14
C TYR A 277 -1.45 -7.91 -3.17
N ARG A 278 -0.68 -6.90 -3.60
CA ARG A 278 -0.46 -5.70 -2.81
C ARG A 278 -1.78 -5.05 -2.40
N PRO A 279 -1.93 -4.55 -1.16
CA PRO A 279 -3.19 -4.03 -0.68
C PRO A 279 -3.79 -2.91 -1.55
N GLU A 280 -2.98 -2.01 -2.08
CA GLU A 280 -3.40 -0.93 -2.98
C GLU A 280 -3.87 -1.44 -4.36
N VAL A 281 -3.32 -2.55 -4.84
CA VAL A 281 -3.70 -3.18 -6.11
C VAL A 281 -5.05 -3.89 -5.96
N GLU A 282 -5.18 -4.71 -4.93
CA GLU A 282 -6.43 -5.40 -4.61
C GLU A 282 -7.54 -4.39 -4.26
N ARG A 283 -7.23 -3.29 -3.56
CA ARG A 283 -8.20 -2.20 -3.31
C ARG A 283 -8.73 -1.62 -4.61
N PHE A 284 -7.84 -1.33 -5.57
CA PHE A 284 -8.25 -0.80 -6.87
C PHE A 284 -9.21 -1.75 -7.58
N ARG A 285 -8.86 -3.06 -7.62
CA ARG A 285 -9.69 -4.12 -8.20
C ARG A 285 -11.03 -4.25 -7.48
N ARG A 286 -11.07 -4.23 -6.15
CA ARG A 286 -12.31 -4.22 -5.35
C ARG A 286 -13.16 -2.99 -5.61
N ARG A 287 -12.58 -1.79 -5.68
CA ARG A 287 -13.34 -0.56 -6.02
C ARG A 287 -13.96 -0.63 -7.42
N ILE A 288 -13.29 -1.22 -8.41
CA ILE A 288 -13.91 -1.56 -9.69
C ILE A 288 -15.06 -2.55 -9.50
N ALA A 289 -14.79 -3.64 -8.81
CA ALA A 289 -15.75 -4.72 -8.62
C ALA A 289 -16.91 -4.37 -7.70
N GLU A 290 -16.86 -3.31 -6.89
CA GLU A 290 -17.87 -2.98 -5.87
C GLU A 290 -18.53 -1.63 -6.14
N ARG A 291 -17.75 -0.60 -6.50
CA ARG A 291 -18.22 0.79 -6.54
C ARG A 291 -18.39 1.33 -7.96
N TYR A 292 -17.57 0.87 -8.90
CA TYR A 292 -17.59 1.37 -10.26
C TYR A 292 -18.86 0.94 -11.03
N ALA A 293 -19.35 1.85 -11.87
CA ALA A 293 -20.36 1.58 -12.89
C ALA A 293 -19.99 2.39 -14.14
N LYS A 294 -20.13 1.78 -15.33
CA LYS A 294 -19.78 2.42 -16.60
C LYS A 294 -20.57 3.71 -16.84
N PRO A 295 -20.10 4.60 -17.74
CA PRO A 295 -20.94 5.67 -18.29
C PRO A 295 -22.25 5.11 -18.87
N GLU A 296 -23.38 5.71 -18.50
CA GLU A 296 -24.71 5.18 -18.82
C GLU A 296 -24.94 5.09 -20.34
N SER A 297 -24.49 6.11 -21.07
CA SER A 297 -24.61 6.20 -22.53
C SER A 297 -23.72 5.23 -23.29
N ALA A 298 -22.71 4.64 -22.64
CA ALA A 298 -21.79 3.74 -23.31
C ALA A 298 -22.39 2.34 -23.47
N SER A 299 -22.69 1.94 -24.70
CA SER A 299 -23.36 0.68 -25.03
C SER A 299 -22.43 -0.37 -25.64
N VAL A 300 -21.25 0.04 -26.10
CA VAL A 300 -20.23 -0.84 -26.69
C VAL A 300 -19.01 -0.85 -25.79
N LEU A 301 -18.48 -2.03 -25.46
CA LEU A 301 -17.21 -2.18 -24.75
C LEU A 301 -16.06 -2.26 -25.76
N LEU A 302 -15.01 -1.46 -25.57
CA LEU A 302 -13.75 -1.56 -26.29
C LEU A 302 -12.65 -1.99 -25.32
N LEU A 303 -12.10 -3.19 -25.53
CA LEU A 303 -10.96 -3.71 -24.78
C LEU A 303 -9.65 -3.33 -25.48
N LEU A 304 -8.72 -2.76 -24.71
CA LEU A 304 -7.42 -2.26 -25.18
C LEU A 304 -6.26 -2.83 -24.35
N PRO A 305 -5.05 -2.97 -24.92
CA PRO A 305 -3.87 -3.36 -24.18
C PRO A 305 -3.37 -2.17 -23.35
N CYS A 306 -2.59 -2.48 -22.31
CA CYS A 306 -1.88 -1.46 -21.55
C CYS A 306 -0.74 -0.79 -22.35
N SER A 307 -0.12 0.23 -21.78
CA SER A 307 1.06 0.88 -22.35
C SER A 307 2.08 1.21 -21.27
N ALA A 308 3.37 1.23 -21.64
CA ALA A 308 4.45 1.61 -20.73
C ALA A 308 4.25 3.04 -20.19
N LYS A 309 3.93 4.00 -21.06
CA LYS A 309 3.60 5.38 -20.67
C LYS A 309 2.21 5.42 -20.04
N LYS A 310 2.11 6.06 -18.87
CA LYS A 310 0.88 6.30 -18.11
C LYS A 310 0.68 7.80 -17.85
N PRO A 311 -0.56 8.31 -17.76
CA PRO A 311 -1.81 7.61 -18.05
C PRO A 311 -1.87 7.13 -19.50
N TYR A 312 -2.58 6.03 -19.77
CA TYR A 312 -2.46 5.30 -21.03
C TYR A 312 -2.84 6.17 -22.22
N SER A 313 -3.84 7.05 -22.08
CA SER A 313 -4.28 7.99 -23.12
C SER A 313 -3.18 8.92 -23.67
N LEU A 314 -2.07 9.09 -22.96
CA LEU A 314 -0.93 9.92 -23.40
C LEU A 314 0.18 9.11 -24.10
N SER A 315 0.01 7.80 -24.24
CA SER A 315 0.89 6.93 -25.02
C SER A 315 0.61 7.03 -26.52
N LYS A 316 1.63 6.80 -27.34
CA LYS A 316 1.49 6.85 -28.81
C LYS A 316 0.47 5.83 -29.32
N SER A 317 0.51 4.61 -28.78
CA SER A 317 -0.43 3.54 -29.17
C SER A 317 -1.87 3.93 -28.87
N HIS A 318 -2.16 4.44 -27.67
CA HIS A 318 -3.51 4.86 -27.32
C HIS A 318 -3.96 6.12 -28.06
N GLN A 319 -3.04 7.01 -28.45
CA GLN A 319 -3.37 8.13 -29.36
C GLN A 319 -3.87 7.59 -30.71
N ALA A 320 -3.18 6.60 -31.28
CA ALA A 320 -3.61 5.95 -32.53
C ALA A 320 -4.97 5.22 -32.38
N PHE A 321 -5.17 4.47 -31.29
CA PHE A 321 -6.46 3.81 -31.01
C PHE A 321 -7.59 4.83 -30.89
N ARG A 322 -7.32 5.97 -30.25
CA ARG A 322 -8.28 7.06 -30.10
C ARG A 322 -8.59 7.72 -31.43
N GLU A 323 -7.61 7.95 -32.30
CA GLU A 323 -7.86 8.45 -33.66
C GLU A 323 -8.82 7.53 -34.44
N ALA A 324 -8.58 6.21 -34.39
CA ALA A 324 -9.49 5.22 -34.96
C ALA A 324 -10.89 5.27 -34.31
N LEU A 325 -10.97 5.37 -32.99
CA LEU A 325 -12.23 5.53 -32.26
C LEU A 325 -12.97 6.81 -32.65
N PHE A 326 -12.32 7.97 -32.70
CA PHE A 326 -12.97 9.23 -33.06
C PHE A 326 -13.49 9.23 -34.50
N SER A 327 -12.82 8.49 -35.40
CA SER A 327 -13.26 8.33 -36.80
C SER A 327 -14.60 7.58 -36.95
N CYS A 328 -15.11 6.91 -35.91
CA CYS A 328 -16.41 6.25 -35.96
C CYS A 328 -17.61 7.21 -35.82
N GLY A 329 -17.37 8.46 -35.41
CA GLY A 329 -18.42 9.50 -35.30
C GLY A 329 -19.29 9.46 -34.04
N ASN A 330 -19.21 8.41 -33.21
CA ASN A 330 -19.93 8.30 -31.93
C ASN A 330 -19.06 7.73 -30.78
N PRO A 331 -17.89 8.33 -30.47
CA PRO A 331 -17.00 7.82 -29.42
C PRO A 331 -17.63 7.82 -28.02
N GLY A 332 -18.62 8.69 -27.77
CA GLY A 332 -19.32 8.77 -26.49
C GLY A 332 -20.17 7.53 -26.17
N ALA A 333 -20.50 6.69 -27.16
CA ALA A 333 -21.20 5.43 -26.98
C ALA A 333 -20.25 4.24 -26.67
N VAL A 334 -18.94 4.46 -26.66
CA VAL A 334 -17.92 3.41 -26.45
C VAL A 334 -17.30 3.55 -25.06
N HIS A 335 -17.32 2.47 -24.28
CA HIS A 335 -16.63 2.37 -23.00
C HIS A 335 -15.27 1.72 -23.22
N GLU A 336 -14.20 2.48 -22.95
CA GLU A 336 -12.82 2.00 -23.11
C GLU A 336 -12.35 1.36 -21.81
N VAL A 337 -11.94 0.10 -21.85
CA VAL A 337 -11.36 -0.63 -20.70
C VAL A 337 -10.00 -1.20 -21.09
N ILE A 338 -8.98 -0.84 -20.32
CA ILE A 338 -7.60 -1.25 -20.53
C ILE A 338 -7.32 -2.49 -19.67
N LEU A 339 -6.86 -3.58 -20.30
CA LEU A 339 -6.46 -4.79 -19.58
C LEU A 339 -4.96 -4.76 -19.27
N THR A 340 -4.60 -5.08 -18.02
CA THR A 340 -3.21 -4.96 -17.55
C THR A 340 -2.92 -5.80 -16.32
N SER A 341 -1.64 -6.07 -16.05
CA SER A 341 -1.14 -6.50 -14.74
C SER A 341 -0.42 -5.33 -14.06
N PRO A 342 -0.56 -5.15 -12.73
CA PRO A 342 -1.28 -6.01 -11.79
C PRO A 342 -2.76 -5.60 -11.55
N LEU A 343 -3.28 -4.60 -12.26
CA LEU A 343 -4.59 -3.97 -11.94
C LEU A 343 -5.80 -4.68 -12.55
N GLY A 344 -5.60 -5.60 -13.49
CA GLY A 344 -6.66 -6.34 -14.15
C GLY A 344 -7.37 -5.53 -15.23
N ALA A 345 -8.36 -4.73 -14.84
CA ALA A 345 -9.17 -3.93 -15.74
C ALA A 345 -9.23 -2.47 -15.27
N VAL A 346 -8.82 -1.54 -16.14
CA VAL A 346 -8.80 -0.10 -15.87
C VAL A 346 -9.71 0.62 -16.87
N PRO A 347 -10.91 1.06 -16.46
CA PRO A 347 -11.72 1.96 -17.25
C PRO A 347 -11.00 3.29 -17.52
N ARG A 348 -11.12 3.81 -18.74
CA ARG A 348 -10.43 5.03 -19.19
C ARG A 348 -10.68 6.23 -18.28
N GLU A 349 -11.90 6.37 -17.80
CA GLU A 349 -12.36 7.50 -17.01
C GLU A 349 -11.57 7.62 -15.70
N ILE A 350 -11.07 6.50 -15.15
CA ILE A 350 -10.32 6.44 -13.90
C ILE A 350 -8.84 6.13 -14.07
N GLU A 351 -8.30 6.14 -15.31
CA GLU A 351 -6.89 5.79 -15.57
C GLU A 351 -5.89 6.70 -14.86
N THR A 352 -6.35 7.89 -14.46
CA THR A 352 -5.57 8.89 -13.73
C THR A 352 -5.54 8.64 -12.22
N PHE A 353 -6.39 7.76 -11.68
CA PHE A 353 -6.45 7.48 -10.26
C PHE A 353 -5.33 6.51 -9.84
N TYR A 354 -4.73 6.70 -8.67
CA TYR A 354 -3.68 5.81 -8.17
C TYR A 354 -4.23 4.41 -7.80
N PRO A 355 -3.58 3.30 -8.19
CA PRO A 355 -2.24 3.20 -8.80
C PRO A 355 -2.18 3.22 -10.34
N ALA A 356 -3.29 3.32 -11.07
CA ALA A 356 -3.33 3.16 -12.54
C ALA A 356 -2.37 4.09 -13.31
N GLN A 357 -2.23 5.34 -12.86
CA GLN A 357 -1.28 6.28 -13.47
C GLN A 357 0.16 6.11 -12.96
N TRP A 358 0.39 5.47 -11.82
CA TRP A 358 1.68 5.46 -11.11
C TRP A 358 2.16 4.05 -10.72
N TYR A 359 2.11 3.10 -11.64
CA TYR A 359 2.79 1.83 -11.49
C TYR A 359 3.78 1.59 -12.62
N ASP A 360 4.73 0.68 -12.42
CA ASP A 360 5.61 0.15 -13.46
C ASP A 360 5.71 -1.36 -13.35
N VAL A 361 5.87 -2.02 -14.50
CA VAL A 361 5.93 -3.49 -14.62
C VAL A 361 6.96 -3.89 -15.66
N PRO A 362 7.62 -5.05 -15.51
CA PRO A 362 8.39 -5.62 -16.60
C PRO A 362 7.46 -5.95 -17.79
N VAL A 363 7.77 -5.45 -18.98
CA VAL A 363 7.00 -5.72 -20.19
C VAL A 363 7.73 -6.79 -21.00
N THR A 364 7.49 -8.06 -20.68
CA THR A 364 8.06 -9.21 -21.42
C THR A 364 7.10 -9.73 -22.49
N GLY A 365 5.79 -9.51 -22.31
CA GLY A 365 4.74 -10.10 -23.13
C GLY A 365 4.40 -11.54 -22.74
N ASP A 366 5.04 -12.08 -21.70
CA ASP A 366 4.70 -13.37 -21.11
C ASP A 366 3.76 -13.17 -19.92
N TRP A 367 2.63 -13.87 -19.92
CA TRP A 367 1.64 -13.82 -18.85
C TRP A 367 1.70 -15.09 -18.01
N ASP A 368 1.89 -14.96 -16.69
CA ASP A 368 1.79 -16.11 -15.79
C ASP A 368 0.33 -16.46 -15.46
N GLU A 369 0.10 -17.66 -14.92
CA GLU A 369 -1.26 -18.15 -14.64
C GLU A 369 -2.00 -17.33 -13.56
N ASP A 370 -1.27 -16.73 -12.62
CA ASP A 370 -1.87 -15.87 -11.60
C ASP A 370 -2.32 -14.55 -12.22
N GLU A 371 -1.52 -13.98 -13.13
CA GLU A 371 -1.86 -12.79 -13.92
C GLU A 371 -3.05 -13.04 -14.83
N LYS A 372 -3.07 -14.15 -15.58
CA LYS A 372 -4.19 -14.54 -16.44
C LYS A 372 -5.48 -14.65 -15.63
N LYS A 373 -5.44 -15.38 -14.52
CA LYS A 373 -6.59 -15.54 -13.62
C LYS A 373 -7.08 -14.20 -13.07
N MET A 374 -6.15 -13.34 -12.65
CA MET A 374 -6.46 -12.01 -12.13
C MET A 374 -7.10 -11.11 -13.19
N ILE A 375 -6.56 -11.04 -14.41
CA ILE A 375 -7.10 -10.24 -15.52
C ILE A 375 -8.48 -10.75 -15.92
N SER A 376 -8.64 -12.07 -16.07
CA SER A 376 -9.91 -12.69 -16.40
C SER A 376 -10.99 -12.42 -15.34
N GLY A 377 -10.63 -12.49 -14.05
CA GLY A 377 -11.54 -12.15 -12.95
C GLY A 377 -11.94 -10.67 -12.92
N ALA A 378 -11.00 -9.77 -13.20
CA ALA A 378 -11.28 -8.33 -13.29
C ALA A 378 -12.19 -8.00 -14.49
N LEU A 379 -11.95 -8.61 -15.65
CA LEU A 379 -12.81 -8.49 -16.82
C LEU A 379 -14.22 -9.03 -16.54
N LEU A 380 -14.34 -10.19 -15.92
CA LEU A 380 -15.62 -10.76 -15.52
C LEU A 380 -16.40 -9.82 -14.58
N SER A 381 -15.73 -9.16 -13.65
CA SER A 381 -16.34 -8.18 -12.75
C SER A 381 -16.91 -6.98 -13.52
N VAL A 382 -16.20 -6.51 -14.56
CA VAL A 382 -16.70 -5.45 -15.44
C VAL A 382 -17.90 -5.93 -16.25
N LEU A 383 -17.86 -7.14 -16.81
CA LEU A 383 -18.92 -7.67 -17.67
C LEU A 383 -20.20 -8.03 -16.90
N THR A 384 -20.09 -8.49 -15.66
CA THR A 384 -21.25 -8.89 -14.84
C THR A 384 -22.03 -7.67 -14.33
N LYS A 385 -21.35 -6.57 -14.05
CA LYS A 385 -21.97 -5.32 -13.58
C LYS A 385 -22.54 -4.42 -14.67
N ASN A 386 -22.04 -4.57 -15.88
CA ASN A 386 -22.32 -3.64 -16.96
C ASN A 386 -22.91 -4.37 -18.16
N LYS A 387 -23.93 -3.77 -18.78
CA LYS A 387 -24.56 -4.29 -20.00
C LYS A 387 -23.93 -3.65 -21.24
N TYR A 388 -23.53 -4.48 -22.20
CA TYR A 388 -23.03 -4.05 -23.50
C TYR A 388 -23.76 -4.79 -24.62
N ASP A 389 -24.07 -4.07 -25.69
CA ASP A 389 -24.70 -4.62 -26.89
C ASP A 389 -23.68 -5.37 -27.75
N ALA A 390 -22.42 -4.94 -27.70
CA ALA A 390 -21.30 -5.53 -28.41
C ALA A 390 -19.98 -5.30 -27.66
N ILE A 391 -19.01 -6.17 -27.92
CA ILE A 391 -17.64 -6.09 -27.40
C ILE A 391 -16.69 -6.04 -28.59
N VAL A 392 -15.87 -4.99 -28.67
CA VAL A 392 -14.77 -4.89 -29.63
C VAL A 392 -13.47 -5.14 -28.88
N CYS A 393 -12.75 -6.19 -29.27
CA CYS A 393 -11.47 -6.58 -28.71
C CYS A 393 -10.35 -6.10 -29.64
N HIS A 394 -9.55 -5.16 -29.14
CA HIS A 394 -8.39 -4.63 -29.84
C HIS A 394 -7.13 -4.90 -29.01
N ILE A 395 -6.86 -6.17 -28.76
CA ILE A 395 -5.70 -6.70 -28.03
C ILE A 395 -5.04 -7.79 -28.88
N ASP A 396 -3.74 -8.02 -28.67
CA ASP A 396 -2.98 -9.03 -29.40
C ASP A 396 -3.36 -10.48 -29.03
N SER A 397 -2.81 -11.44 -29.77
CA SER A 397 -3.13 -12.85 -29.56
C SER A 397 -2.64 -13.42 -28.21
N LYS A 398 -1.70 -12.74 -27.54
CA LYS A 398 -1.15 -13.19 -26.25
C LYS A 398 -2.17 -13.08 -25.13
N MET A 399 -3.21 -12.26 -25.33
CA MET A 399 -4.31 -12.10 -24.38
C MET A 399 -5.54 -12.99 -24.67
N HIS A 400 -5.48 -13.93 -25.62
CA HIS A 400 -6.60 -14.84 -25.94
C HIS A 400 -7.07 -15.73 -24.76
N PHE A 401 -6.34 -15.78 -23.64
CA PHE A 401 -6.85 -16.42 -22.43
C PHE A 401 -8.13 -15.76 -21.88
N ILE A 402 -8.48 -14.55 -22.34
CA ILE A 402 -9.76 -13.92 -22.00
C ILE A 402 -10.93 -14.43 -22.84
N ASP A 403 -10.68 -15.18 -23.91
CA ASP A 403 -11.72 -15.72 -24.81
C ASP A 403 -12.71 -16.56 -24.00
N GLU A 404 -12.22 -17.35 -23.04
CA GLU A 404 -13.07 -18.12 -22.15
C GLU A 404 -14.08 -17.24 -21.39
N VAL A 405 -13.65 -16.05 -20.94
CA VAL A 405 -14.53 -15.09 -20.25
C VAL A 405 -15.55 -14.50 -21.20
N LEU A 406 -15.13 -14.13 -22.41
CA LEU A 406 -15.96 -13.50 -23.43
C LEU A 406 -16.99 -14.47 -24.05
N GLU A 407 -16.64 -15.74 -24.20
CA GLU A 407 -17.46 -16.77 -24.81
C GLU A 407 -18.37 -17.50 -23.80
N SER A 408 -18.05 -17.44 -22.51
CA SER A 408 -18.84 -18.08 -21.46
C SER A 408 -20.26 -17.51 -21.37
N LYS A 409 -21.22 -18.16 -22.03
CA LYS A 409 -22.66 -17.88 -21.92
C LYS A 409 -23.29 -18.45 -20.63
N SER A 410 -22.49 -18.94 -19.68
CA SER A 410 -22.97 -19.58 -18.45
C SER A 410 -21.98 -19.39 -17.29
N PRO A 411 -22.48 -19.22 -16.05
CA PRO A 411 -21.69 -18.85 -14.89
C PRO A 411 -20.66 -19.93 -14.57
N ARG A 412 -19.36 -19.64 -14.71
CA ARG A 412 -18.31 -20.49 -14.14
C ARG A 412 -17.88 -19.95 -12.78
N VAL A 413 -17.75 -20.93 -11.89
CA VAL A 413 -17.43 -20.87 -10.47
C VAL A 413 -16.09 -20.19 -10.26
N VAL A 414 -16.11 -18.88 -10.02
CA VAL A 414 -15.08 -18.22 -9.24
C VAL A 414 -15.68 -18.12 -7.83
N GLU A 415 -15.39 -19.11 -7.00
CA GLU A 415 -15.84 -19.25 -5.59
C GLU A 415 -17.35 -18.98 -5.35
N SER A 416 -18.14 -20.06 -5.43
CA SER A 416 -19.48 -20.20 -4.79
C SER A 416 -20.64 -19.27 -5.18
N VAL A 417 -20.55 -18.44 -6.22
CA VAL A 417 -21.70 -17.66 -6.71
C VAL A 417 -21.83 -17.75 -8.24
N GLU A 418 -22.98 -18.21 -8.72
CA GLU A 418 -23.33 -18.22 -10.15
C GLU A 418 -23.43 -16.78 -10.70
N HIS A 419 -22.40 -16.29 -11.38
CA HIS A 419 -22.43 -14.98 -12.03
C HIS A 419 -22.94 -15.10 -13.47
N ARG A 420 -24.20 -14.78 -13.72
CA ARG A 420 -24.75 -14.73 -15.08
C ARG A 420 -24.22 -13.49 -15.79
N ILE A 421 -23.42 -13.66 -16.85
CA ILE A 421 -22.96 -12.52 -17.66
C ILE A 421 -24.17 -11.99 -18.44
N PRO A 422 -24.61 -10.74 -18.21
CA PRO A 422 -25.77 -10.16 -18.89
C PRO A 422 -25.49 -9.85 -20.37
N ASN A 423 -24.24 -9.97 -20.80
CA ASN A 423 -23.78 -9.65 -22.14
C ASN A 423 -23.87 -10.89 -23.04
N SER A 424 -24.91 -10.96 -23.87
CA SER A 424 -25.05 -11.94 -24.95
C SER A 424 -24.63 -11.38 -26.32
N GLY A 425 -23.86 -10.28 -26.31
CA GLY A 425 -23.52 -9.50 -27.50
C GLY A 425 -22.46 -10.14 -28.39
N ARG A 426 -22.35 -9.62 -29.62
CA ARG A 426 -21.32 -9.99 -30.60
C ARG A 426 -19.95 -9.50 -30.13
N THR A 427 -18.95 -10.39 -30.15
CA THR A 427 -17.53 -10.06 -29.93
C THR A 427 -16.81 -9.92 -31.27
N VAL A 428 -16.06 -8.84 -31.47
CA VAL A 428 -15.29 -8.58 -32.71
C VAL A 428 -13.83 -8.33 -32.40
N TRP A 429 -12.95 -9.15 -32.98
CA TRP A 429 -11.49 -9.02 -32.87
C TRP A 429 -10.93 -8.20 -34.02
N THR A 430 -10.05 -7.24 -33.70
CA THR A 430 -9.63 -6.21 -34.66
C THR A 430 -8.12 -6.17 -34.93
N VAL A 431 -7.29 -6.77 -34.07
CA VAL A 431 -5.84 -6.83 -34.28
C VAL A 431 -5.50 -7.84 -35.39
N LYS A 432 -4.58 -7.45 -36.28
CA LYS A 432 -4.03 -8.24 -37.38
C LYS A 432 -2.53 -8.41 -37.18
N GLY A 433 -2.05 -9.65 -37.20
CA GLY A 433 -0.62 -9.98 -37.14
C GLY A 433 0.11 -9.52 -35.88
N ASP A 434 -0.56 -9.55 -34.71
CA ASP A 434 0.00 -9.16 -33.40
C ASP A 434 0.66 -7.77 -33.35
N ASN A 435 0.14 -6.85 -34.16
CA ASN A 435 0.50 -5.44 -34.08
C ASN A 435 -0.76 -4.60 -33.99
N GLU A 436 -1.04 -4.09 -32.80
CA GLU A 436 -2.24 -3.32 -32.49
C GLU A 436 -2.22 -1.97 -33.21
N THR A 437 -1.04 -1.43 -33.51
CA THR A 437 -0.87 -0.11 -34.13
C THR A 437 -0.62 -0.14 -35.64
N SER A 438 -0.70 -1.31 -36.28
CA SER A 438 -0.59 -1.41 -37.74
C SER A 438 -1.77 -0.73 -38.43
N GLU A 439 -1.56 -0.22 -39.65
CA GLU A 439 -2.62 0.40 -40.45
C GLU A 439 -3.82 -0.55 -40.65
N GLU A 440 -3.54 -1.83 -40.86
CA GLU A 440 -4.56 -2.87 -41.01
C GLU A 440 -5.40 -3.05 -39.73
N SER A 441 -4.74 -3.15 -38.56
CA SER A 441 -5.41 -3.28 -37.26
C SER A 441 -6.25 -2.05 -36.91
N LEU A 442 -5.73 -0.84 -37.16
CA LEU A 442 -6.44 0.42 -36.89
C LEU A 442 -7.63 0.61 -37.84
N SER A 443 -7.49 0.22 -39.11
CA SER A 443 -8.58 0.23 -40.08
C SER A 443 -9.68 -0.77 -39.71
N ALA A 444 -9.29 -1.98 -39.27
CA ALA A 444 -10.21 -2.97 -38.75
C ALA A 444 -10.94 -2.49 -37.48
N LEU A 445 -10.24 -1.81 -36.57
CA LEU A 445 -10.83 -1.18 -35.39
C LEU A 445 -11.88 -0.13 -35.75
N SER A 446 -11.54 0.82 -36.62
CA SER A 446 -12.47 1.85 -37.08
C SER A 446 -13.71 1.23 -37.76
N SER A 447 -13.51 0.23 -38.61
CA SER A 447 -14.58 -0.45 -39.34
C SER A 447 -15.51 -1.22 -38.40
N ALA A 448 -14.96 -2.00 -37.47
CA ALA A 448 -15.73 -2.73 -36.48
C ALA A 448 -16.54 -1.78 -35.58
N LEU A 449 -15.94 -0.67 -35.12
CA LEU A 449 -16.63 0.33 -34.32
C LEU A 449 -17.78 0.99 -35.10
N LYS A 450 -17.59 1.34 -36.38
CA LYS A 450 -18.67 1.89 -37.22
C LYS A 450 -19.82 0.92 -37.37
N GLU A 451 -19.53 -0.36 -37.61
CA GLU A 451 -20.54 -1.41 -37.76
C GLU A 451 -21.36 -1.58 -36.46
N VAL A 452 -20.70 -1.76 -35.32
CA VAL A 452 -21.42 -2.00 -34.06
C VAL A 452 -22.14 -0.76 -33.52
N LEU A 453 -21.77 0.44 -33.97
CA LEU A 453 -22.42 1.70 -33.61
C LEU A 453 -23.51 2.12 -34.58
N GLU A 454 -23.71 1.39 -35.69
CA GLU A 454 -24.74 1.70 -36.67
C GLU A 454 -26.13 1.73 -36.02
N GLY A 455 -26.89 2.79 -36.29
CA GLY A 455 -28.24 2.99 -35.73
C GLY A 455 -28.29 3.36 -34.24
N LYS A 456 -27.16 3.49 -33.53
CA LYS A 456 -27.15 3.94 -32.12
C LYS A 456 -27.30 5.45 -31.98
N GLU A 457 -27.93 5.87 -30.88
CA GLU A 457 -28.08 7.29 -30.54
C GLU A 457 -26.70 7.96 -30.39
N LYS A 458 -26.55 9.15 -30.99
CA LYS A 458 -25.32 9.93 -30.89
C LYS A 458 -25.18 10.50 -29.47
N VAL A 459 -24.08 10.21 -28.81
CA VAL A 459 -23.82 10.66 -27.44
C VAL A 459 -23.05 11.98 -27.44
N PRO A 460 -23.62 13.09 -26.93
CA PRO A 460 -22.91 14.36 -26.84
C PRO A 460 -21.74 14.30 -25.84
N TYR A 461 -20.66 15.04 -26.13
CA TYR A 461 -19.50 15.14 -25.24
C TYR A 461 -19.87 15.60 -23.82
N SER A 462 -20.77 16.58 -23.68
CA SER A 462 -21.18 17.09 -22.36
C SER A 462 -21.87 16.03 -21.50
N ARG A 463 -22.75 15.21 -22.11
CA ARG A 463 -23.41 14.09 -21.45
C ARG A 463 -22.37 13.06 -21.00
N ARG A 464 -21.49 12.63 -21.92
CA ARG A 464 -20.43 11.67 -21.61
C ARG A 464 -19.50 12.17 -20.51
N ALA A 465 -19.04 13.42 -20.57
CA ALA A 465 -18.18 14.02 -19.55
C ALA A 465 -18.85 14.04 -18.16
N SER A 466 -20.16 14.25 -18.07
CA SER A 466 -20.90 14.15 -16.81
C SER A 466 -20.95 12.73 -16.28
N GLU A 467 -21.15 11.74 -17.15
CA GLU A 467 -21.19 10.33 -16.78
C GLU A 467 -19.80 9.82 -16.34
N ASP A 468 -18.74 10.27 -16.99
CA ASP A 468 -17.35 9.94 -16.63
C ASP A 468 -17.02 10.43 -15.21
N VAL A 469 -17.35 11.70 -14.90
CA VAL A 469 -17.13 12.26 -13.55
C VAL A 469 -17.98 11.55 -12.50
N ARG A 470 -19.19 11.09 -12.83
CA ARG A 470 -20.01 10.28 -11.93
C ARG A 470 -19.39 8.90 -11.66
N SER A 471 -18.89 8.23 -12.70
CA SER A 471 -18.16 6.97 -12.56
C SER A 471 -16.91 7.13 -11.69
N PHE A 472 -16.20 8.24 -11.88
CA PHE A 472 -15.04 8.62 -11.06
C PHE A 472 -15.42 8.86 -9.59
N ALA A 473 -16.49 9.61 -9.34
CA ALA A 473 -16.99 9.89 -8.01
C ALA A 473 -17.44 8.64 -7.26
N ARG A 474 -18.14 7.71 -7.95
CA ARG A 474 -18.46 6.40 -7.39
C ARG A 474 -17.20 5.62 -7.02
N PHE A 475 -16.18 5.62 -7.89
CA PHE A 475 -14.92 4.95 -7.60
C PHE A 475 -14.21 5.53 -6.37
N GLN A 476 -14.09 6.86 -6.28
CA GLN A 476 -13.39 7.55 -5.20
C GLN A 476 -14.16 7.51 -3.88
N PHE A 477 -15.44 7.89 -3.90
CA PHE A 477 -16.25 8.13 -2.69
C PHE A 477 -17.34 7.08 -2.43
N GLY A 478 -17.51 6.10 -3.31
CA GLY A 478 -18.60 5.11 -3.22
C GLY A 478 -19.98 5.66 -3.57
N THR A 479 -20.09 6.92 -3.99
CA THR A 479 -21.36 7.57 -4.34
C THR A 479 -21.13 8.74 -5.31
N ASP A 480 -22.08 8.99 -6.19
CA ASP A 480 -22.15 10.16 -7.07
C ASP A 480 -23.39 11.02 -6.81
N LYS A 481 -24.19 10.73 -5.77
CA LYS A 481 -25.43 11.47 -5.47
C LYS A 481 -25.17 12.95 -5.22
N PHE A 482 -24.00 13.31 -4.69
CA PHE A 482 -23.63 14.71 -4.49
C PHE A 482 -23.43 15.48 -5.81
N LEU A 483 -23.44 14.80 -6.97
CA LEU A 483 -23.36 15.37 -8.32
C LEU A 483 -24.73 15.57 -8.99
N GLU A 484 -25.84 15.34 -8.26
CA GLU A 484 -27.18 15.69 -8.74
C GLU A 484 -27.25 17.18 -9.12
N ASP A 485 -27.89 17.44 -10.26
CA ASP A 485 -28.04 18.75 -10.90
C ASP A 485 -26.71 19.50 -11.18
N CYS A 486 -25.61 18.75 -11.32
CA CYS A 486 -24.32 19.32 -11.71
C CYS A 486 -24.10 19.33 -13.22
N ARG A 487 -23.41 20.37 -13.69
CA ARG A 487 -22.81 20.46 -15.03
C ARG A 487 -21.30 20.34 -14.92
N ILE A 488 -20.69 19.64 -15.87
CA ILE A 488 -19.23 19.56 -16.00
C ILE A 488 -18.76 20.59 -17.02
N THR A 489 -17.74 21.37 -16.66
CA THR A 489 -17.13 22.37 -17.52
C THR A 489 -15.62 22.21 -17.56
N GLY A 490 -14.97 22.71 -18.61
CA GLY A 490 -13.54 22.51 -18.84
C GLY A 490 -13.23 21.24 -19.65
N LYS A 491 -11.96 20.85 -19.69
CA LYS A 491 -11.45 19.70 -20.44
C LYS A 491 -10.55 18.88 -19.53
N LEU A 492 -10.46 17.58 -19.77
CA LEU A 492 -9.49 16.75 -19.06
C LEU A 492 -8.06 17.31 -19.25
N PRO A 493 -7.21 17.28 -18.20
CA PRO A 493 -7.49 16.72 -16.87
C PRO A 493 -8.14 17.71 -15.87
N PHE A 494 -8.50 18.92 -16.30
CA PHE A 494 -9.04 20.00 -15.45
C PHE A 494 -10.53 20.24 -15.71
N GLN A 495 -11.37 19.38 -15.13
CA GLN A 495 -12.82 19.49 -15.22
C GLN A 495 -13.41 20.01 -13.91
N LYS A 496 -14.24 21.05 -14.01
CA LYS A 496 -14.96 21.64 -12.87
C LYS A 496 -16.37 21.08 -12.76
N ILE A 497 -16.76 20.79 -11.52
CA ILE A 497 -18.09 20.31 -11.15
C ILE A 497 -18.88 21.50 -10.63
N MET A 498 -19.93 21.91 -11.37
CA MET A 498 -20.71 23.12 -11.07
C MET A 498 -22.16 22.77 -10.79
N ARG A 499 -22.74 23.24 -9.68
CA ARG A 499 -24.19 23.26 -9.42
C ARG A 499 -24.68 24.69 -9.55
N GLY A 500 -25.38 25.01 -10.65
CA GLY A 500 -25.66 26.40 -11.01
C GLY A 500 -24.37 27.21 -11.18
N ASN A 501 -24.20 28.24 -10.33
CA ASN A 501 -23.00 29.09 -10.28
C ASN A 501 -22.00 28.70 -9.19
N VAL A 502 -22.29 27.66 -8.41
CA VAL A 502 -21.44 27.19 -7.31
C VAL A 502 -20.55 26.05 -7.81
N GLN A 503 -19.24 26.13 -7.58
CA GLN A 503 -18.32 25.03 -7.84
C GLN A 503 -18.32 24.08 -6.65
N LEU A 504 -18.60 22.79 -6.88
CA LEU A 504 -18.52 21.75 -5.84
C LEU A 504 -17.14 21.08 -5.77
N GLY A 505 -16.41 21.09 -6.87
CA GLY A 505 -15.09 20.46 -6.92
C GLY A 505 -14.51 20.49 -8.31
N MET A 506 -13.37 19.84 -8.46
CA MET A 506 -12.70 19.68 -9.75
C MET A 506 -11.82 18.44 -9.78
N LEU A 507 -11.72 17.84 -10.95
CA LEU A 507 -10.70 16.83 -11.23
C LEU A 507 -9.34 17.52 -11.41
N LEU A 508 -8.32 17.00 -10.74
CA LEU A 508 -6.94 17.49 -10.82
C LEU A 508 -6.04 16.42 -11.44
N GLY A 509 -5.39 16.75 -12.55
CA GLY A 509 -4.53 15.80 -13.29
C GLY A 509 -3.30 15.31 -12.54
N GLU A 510 -2.70 16.15 -11.70
CA GLU A 510 -1.52 15.76 -10.91
C GLU A 510 -1.87 14.81 -9.76
N ARG A 511 -3.05 15.00 -9.16
CA ARG A 511 -3.51 14.22 -8.01
C ARG A 511 -4.32 12.99 -8.43
N GLY A 512 -4.89 13.00 -9.64
CA GLY A 512 -5.70 11.91 -10.15
C GLY A 512 -6.95 11.67 -9.33
N MET A 513 -7.54 12.73 -8.76
CA MET A 513 -8.68 12.67 -7.85
C MET A 513 -9.60 13.88 -8.01
N ILE A 514 -10.84 13.75 -7.55
CA ILE A 514 -11.76 14.89 -7.34
C ILE A 514 -11.34 15.57 -6.04
N SER A 515 -10.98 16.86 -6.15
CA SER A 515 -10.81 17.75 -5.00
C SER A 515 -12.09 18.56 -4.80
N LEU A 516 -12.52 18.69 -3.55
CA LEU A 516 -13.81 19.28 -3.20
C LEU A 516 -13.63 20.73 -2.73
N THR A 517 -14.61 21.56 -3.06
CA THR A 517 -14.81 22.84 -2.36
C THR A 517 -15.58 22.58 -1.06
N LYS A 518 -15.73 23.61 -0.22
CA LYS A 518 -16.55 23.53 0.99
C LYS A 518 -17.97 23.09 0.67
N GLU A 519 -18.57 23.65 -0.39
CA GLU A 519 -19.92 23.35 -0.83
C GLU A 519 -20.03 21.91 -1.36
N GLY A 520 -19.00 21.41 -2.05
CA GLY A 520 -18.94 20.02 -2.47
C GLY A 520 -18.81 19.04 -1.31
N GLY A 521 -18.00 19.38 -0.30
CA GLY A 521 -17.91 18.57 0.91
C GLY A 521 -19.22 18.52 1.69
N GLN A 522 -19.96 19.63 1.76
CA GLN A 522 -21.30 19.62 2.37
C GLN A 522 -22.25 18.68 1.61
N ALA A 523 -22.21 18.72 0.29
CA ALA A 523 -23.03 17.84 -0.55
C ALA A 523 -22.61 16.37 -0.39
N LEU A 524 -21.31 16.08 -0.34
CA LEU A 524 -20.78 14.73 -0.12
C LEU A 524 -21.16 14.20 1.26
N LEU A 525 -21.08 15.03 2.31
CA LEU A 525 -21.39 14.63 3.69
C LEU A 525 -22.80 14.05 3.78
N GLY A 526 -23.79 14.73 3.17
CA GLY A 526 -25.16 14.22 3.10
C GLY A 526 -25.31 12.97 2.23
N ALA A 527 -24.60 12.90 1.11
CA ALA A 527 -24.69 11.81 0.15
C ALA A 527 -24.01 10.50 0.59
N ALA A 528 -22.90 10.61 1.33
CA ALA A 528 -22.05 9.50 1.75
C ALA A 528 -22.26 9.09 3.22
N GLY A 529 -23.23 9.71 3.91
CA GLY A 529 -23.56 9.36 5.30
C GLY A 529 -22.38 9.50 6.26
N GLY A 530 -21.46 10.44 6.02
CA GLY A 530 -20.27 10.63 6.88
C GLY A 530 -19.09 9.69 6.59
N ALA A 531 -19.13 8.82 5.57
CA ALA A 531 -18.05 7.87 5.29
C ALA A 531 -16.66 8.50 5.07
N TYR A 532 -16.61 9.77 4.63
CA TYR A 532 -15.40 10.57 4.41
C TYR A 532 -15.37 11.81 5.30
N CYS A 533 -15.94 11.72 6.51
CA CYS A 533 -15.99 12.80 7.48
C CYS A 533 -15.00 12.56 8.62
N VAL A 534 -14.29 13.62 9.03
CA VAL A 534 -13.48 13.69 10.24
C VAL A 534 -14.13 14.69 11.17
N GLU A 535 -14.61 14.22 12.32
CA GLU A 535 -15.16 15.06 13.36
C GLU A 535 -14.05 15.55 14.28
N ILE A 536 -14.02 16.85 14.55
CA ILE A 536 -13.03 17.47 15.44
C ILE A 536 -13.71 18.18 16.62
N GLU A 537 -12.91 18.47 17.65
CA GLU A 537 -13.33 19.31 18.77
C GLU A 537 -13.77 20.72 18.34
N ASP A 538 -14.35 21.50 19.25
CA ASP A 538 -14.91 22.84 18.94
C ASP A 538 -13.82 23.92 18.76
N PHE A 539 -13.05 23.79 17.69
CA PHE A 539 -12.14 24.82 17.19
C PHE A 539 -12.31 25.00 15.68
N VAL A 540 -11.96 26.19 15.19
CA VAL A 540 -11.96 26.48 13.74
C VAL A 540 -10.55 26.18 13.21
N PRO A 541 -10.38 25.16 12.36
CA PRO A 541 -9.06 24.77 11.88
C PRO A 541 -8.51 25.82 10.91
N LYS A 542 -7.41 26.48 11.30
CA LYS A 542 -6.70 27.47 10.46
C LYS A 542 -5.65 26.83 9.54
N ALA A 543 -5.15 25.66 9.90
CA ALA A 543 -4.07 24.96 9.17
C ALA A 543 -4.29 23.43 9.23
N ASN A 544 -3.24 22.67 9.54
CA ASN A 544 -3.30 21.23 9.76
C ASN A 544 -4.10 20.88 11.02
N ILE A 545 -4.70 19.70 11.01
CA ILE A 545 -5.44 19.12 12.15
C ILE A 545 -4.59 17.98 12.68
N PHE A 546 -4.25 18.03 13.95
CA PHE A 546 -3.51 16.97 14.63
C PHE A 546 -4.49 15.93 15.19
N ALA A 547 -4.07 14.66 15.24
CA ALA A 547 -4.90 13.55 15.71
C ALA A 547 -5.52 13.78 17.10
N VAL A 548 -4.83 14.51 17.99
CA VAL A 548 -5.32 14.87 19.33
C VAL A 548 -6.63 15.67 19.33
N GLY A 549 -6.92 16.39 18.25
CA GLY A 549 -8.16 17.17 18.11
C GLY A 549 -9.28 16.46 17.36
N VAL A 550 -9.09 15.19 16.97
CA VAL A 550 -10.06 14.38 16.23
C VAL A 550 -10.89 13.56 17.21
N VAL A 551 -12.21 13.68 17.14
CA VAL A 551 -13.15 12.95 18.01
C VAL A 551 -13.78 11.74 17.32
N GLY A 552 -13.78 11.71 15.98
CA GLY A 552 -14.32 10.61 15.19
C GLY A 552 -13.89 10.70 13.73
N ALA A 553 -13.86 9.56 13.04
CA ALA A 553 -13.51 9.49 11.62
C ALA A 553 -14.30 8.38 10.92
N GLY A 554 -14.75 8.64 9.70
CA GLY A 554 -15.45 7.67 8.87
C GLY A 554 -14.57 6.46 8.53
N GLU A 555 -15.15 5.26 8.54
CA GLU A 555 -14.41 3.99 8.44
C GLU A 555 -13.72 3.76 7.08
N ASN A 556 -14.17 4.47 6.05
CA ASN A 556 -13.66 4.34 4.69
C ASN A 556 -12.46 5.24 4.40
N ILE A 557 -12.08 6.13 5.33
CA ILE A 557 -10.95 7.05 5.17
C ILE A 557 -9.65 6.27 5.12
N ARG A 558 -8.83 6.56 4.11
CA ARG A 558 -7.44 6.13 3.96
C ARG A 558 -6.52 7.34 3.86
N ILE A 559 -5.23 7.12 4.10
CA ILE A 559 -4.20 8.17 3.96
C ILE A 559 -4.23 8.71 2.53
N GLY A 560 -4.39 10.03 2.39
CA GLY A 560 -4.45 10.76 1.13
C GLY A 560 -5.86 11.00 0.59
N ASP A 561 -6.90 10.41 1.16
CA ASP A 561 -8.28 10.66 0.75
C ASP A 561 -8.67 12.13 0.99
N GLU A 562 -9.54 12.65 0.13
CA GLU A 562 -10.22 13.91 0.36
C GLU A 562 -11.27 13.72 1.47
N VAL A 563 -11.18 14.50 2.55
CA VAL A 563 -12.07 14.38 3.71
C VAL A 563 -12.77 15.69 4.03
N VAL A 564 -14.00 15.56 4.53
CA VAL A 564 -14.78 16.66 5.09
C VAL A 564 -14.47 16.73 6.58
N VAL A 565 -13.97 17.86 7.05
CA VAL A 565 -13.74 18.12 8.47
C VAL A 565 -14.97 18.79 9.03
N ALA A 566 -15.63 18.18 10.02
CA ALA A 566 -16.81 18.72 10.68
C ALA A 566 -16.51 19.17 12.11
N HIS A 567 -17.01 20.35 12.48
CA HIS A 567 -16.97 20.89 13.85
C HIS A 567 -18.27 21.64 14.15
N LYS A 568 -18.53 21.96 15.43
CA LYS A 568 -19.81 22.59 15.87
C LYS A 568 -20.19 23.89 15.14
N LYS A 569 -19.23 24.58 14.53
CA LYS A 569 -19.42 25.89 13.88
C LYS A 569 -19.34 25.83 12.34
N GLY A 570 -19.19 24.64 11.74
CA GLY A 570 -19.16 24.48 10.28
C GLY A 570 -18.32 23.30 9.79
N ILE A 571 -17.99 23.33 8.50
CA ILE A 571 -17.16 22.32 7.84
C ILE A 571 -15.97 22.94 7.08
N GLY A 572 -14.93 22.15 6.86
CA GLY A 572 -13.79 22.43 5.98
C GLY A 572 -13.41 21.20 5.14
N ILE A 573 -12.53 21.37 4.15
CA ILE A 573 -12.00 20.28 3.31
C ILE A 573 -10.50 20.15 3.51
N ARG A 574 -10.02 18.92 3.65
CA ARG A 574 -8.61 18.59 3.87
C ARG A 574 -8.28 17.24 3.23
N ASP A 575 -6.98 16.97 3.13
CA ASP A 575 -6.46 15.66 2.77
C ASP A 575 -6.14 14.88 4.05
N SER A 576 -6.47 13.60 4.09
CA SER A 576 -6.17 12.81 5.27
C SER A 576 -4.68 12.46 5.35
N GLY A 577 -4.02 12.84 6.45
CA GLY A 577 -2.65 12.39 6.75
C GLY A 577 -2.59 11.00 7.41
N PHE A 578 -3.74 10.48 7.83
CA PHE A 578 -3.90 9.31 8.71
C PHE A 578 -5.10 8.44 8.26
N GLY A 579 -5.14 7.18 8.65
CA GLY A 579 -6.26 6.27 8.42
C GLY A 579 -7.37 6.41 9.48
N ASN A 580 -8.51 5.77 9.25
CA ASN A 580 -9.65 5.77 10.20
C ASN A 580 -9.36 5.12 11.57
N ARG A 581 -8.29 4.31 11.67
CA ARG A 581 -7.90 3.60 12.91
C ARG A 581 -6.91 4.39 13.78
N GLU A 582 -6.71 5.67 13.50
CA GLU A 582 -5.68 6.50 14.15
C GLU A 582 -6.16 7.63 15.10
N PRO A 583 -7.46 7.90 15.35
CA PRO A 583 -7.82 8.86 16.38
C PRO A 583 -7.73 8.23 17.78
N GLY A 584 -6.71 8.63 18.56
CA GLY A 584 -6.57 8.33 20.00
C GLY A 584 -5.54 7.26 20.34
#